data_AF-A0A7U3NXG7-F1
#
_entry.id   AF-A0A7U3NXG7-F1
#
_cell.length_a   1.000
_cell.length_b   1.000
_cell.length_c   1.000
_cell.angle_alpha   90.00
_cell.angle_beta   90.00
_cell.angle_gamma   90.00
#
_symmetry.space_group_name_H-M   'P 1'
#
loop_
_entity.id
_entity.type
_entity.pdbx_description
1 polymer ?
#
loop_
_entity_poly.entity_id
_entity_poly.type
_entity_poly.pdbx_seq_one_letter_code
_entity_poly.pdbx_strand_id
1 'polypeptide(L)'
;MSKNAKIAVIAAFAVLATMMGMLFAKINALEAQNSAGGSPSVPAAAMQKNASQNNESSDSSNVTQNQDDEIVLDISYGESWGEMGEYYTNVTLNLKNTSDKAVSNWEVLLSSAEGTRIEQIWNGEKSQEGNIIHITPVEYNKEIAPLAHLQAAPGMIVVSREKLLFESFSAKAVIDGSDILIKSSENNISPQENNVVSLPAEQDLPISNGSGVSALGQLKVIGTKLCAEDGSVVVLEGMSSHGLAWYPEFSAKYSVKKTKEYGANVYRAAMYTEEYGGYTTGENFRQEAEKILINAVDTAKSLDMYAIIDWHILSDGSPSKHKNEAIDFFDRISQKYANDPAVIYEICNEPNGSDWSSDIKPYANEIIPVIRKNSPNAIVIVGTNTWSQDVDKASEDKLSFDNIMYSFHFYAGTHKLDVFKQKIEKALANGCAVFVTEWGTSAADGNNGVYIKESGEWLKYLSSKQISRINWSLSNKNESSAAVLPSASAENFSYEDLSESGKFVFDSFGNY
;
A
#
# COMPACT_ATOMS: atom_id res chain seq x y z
N MET A 1 27.51 14.76 -12.56
CA MET A 1 26.66 15.33 -13.64
C MET A 1 27.26 16.65 -14.12
N SER A 2 27.51 16.80 -15.43
CA SER A 2 28.15 18.03 -15.97
C SER A 2 27.21 19.24 -15.87
N LYS A 3 27.77 20.46 -15.86
CA LYS A 3 27.01 21.72 -15.77
C LYS A 3 25.95 21.85 -16.87
N ASN A 4 26.21 21.27 -18.04
CA ASN A 4 25.29 21.26 -19.18
C ASN A 4 24.12 20.29 -18.98
N ALA A 5 24.34 19.18 -18.28
CA ALA A 5 23.26 18.24 -17.92
C ALA A 5 22.33 18.82 -16.84
N LYS A 6 22.85 19.62 -15.90
CA LYS A 6 22.02 20.33 -14.92
C LYS A 6 21.13 21.40 -15.56
N ILE A 7 21.64 22.10 -16.59
CA ILE A 7 20.87 23.12 -17.34
C ILE A 7 19.77 22.48 -18.20
N ALA A 8 20.03 21.31 -18.80
CA ALA A 8 19.03 20.57 -19.57
C ALA A 8 17.88 20.03 -18.68
N VAL A 9 18.20 19.56 -17.47
CA VAL A 9 17.19 19.11 -16.49
C VAL A 9 16.33 20.28 -16.00
N ILE A 10 16.92 21.44 -15.69
CA ILE A 10 16.16 22.63 -15.27
C ILE A 10 15.27 23.16 -16.39
N ALA A 11 15.72 23.12 -17.64
CA ALA A 11 14.90 23.51 -18.80
C ALA A 11 13.71 22.56 -19.04
N ALA A 12 13.89 21.24 -18.81
CA ALA A 12 12.81 20.27 -18.92
C ALA A 12 11.72 20.46 -17.83
N PHE A 13 12.12 20.77 -16.59
CA PHE A 13 11.17 21.06 -15.50
C PHE A 13 10.40 22.37 -15.70
N ALA A 14 11.02 23.39 -16.30
CA ALA A 14 10.35 24.66 -16.60
C ALA A 14 9.26 24.51 -17.67
N VAL A 15 9.49 23.67 -18.70
CA VAL A 15 8.49 23.39 -19.75
C VAL A 15 7.30 22.61 -19.19
N LEU A 16 7.54 21.63 -18.31
CA LEU A 16 6.48 20.85 -17.66
C LEU A 16 5.60 21.72 -16.75
N ALA A 17 6.19 22.64 -15.98
CA ALA A 17 5.46 23.56 -15.10
C ALA A 17 4.57 24.55 -15.89
N THR A 18 5.03 25.02 -17.06
CA THR A 18 4.21 25.90 -17.92
C THR A 18 3.04 25.18 -18.58
N MET A 19 3.17 23.90 -18.93
CA MET A 19 2.06 23.12 -19.49
C MET A 19 1.00 22.79 -18.44
N MET A 20 1.41 22.56 -17.19
CA MET A 20 0.50 22.30 -16.07
C MET A 20 -0.31 23.55 -15.69
N GLY A 21 0.31 24.74 -15.69
CA GLY A 21 -0.39 26.01 -15.45
C GLY A 21 -1.47 26.35 -16.49
N MET A 22 -1.25 25.99 -17.77
CA MET A 22 -2.26 26.19 -18.83
C MET A 22 -3.44 25.21 -18.71
N LEU A 23 -3.23 24.03 -18.12
CA LEU A 23 -4.28 23.03 -17.86
C LEU A 23 -5.19 23.49 -16.71
N PHE A 24 -4.61 24.01 -15.62
CA PHE A 24 -5.36 24.57 -14.48
C PHE A 24 -6.20 25.80 -14.85
N ALA A 25 -5.68 26.69 -15.70
CA ALA A 25 -6.44 27.85 -16.18
C ALA A 25 -7.66 27.45 -17.04
N LYS A 26 -7.57 26.33 -17.76
CA LYS A 26 -8.68 25.79 -18.58
C LYS A 26 -9.76 25.11 -17.74
N ILE A 27 -9.37 24.45 -16.65
CA ILE A 27 -10.29 23.79 -15.71
C ILE A 27 -11.10 24.85 -14.93
N ASN A 28 -10.45 25.89 -14.41
CA ASN A 28 -11.14 26.97 -13.69
C ASN A 28 -12.10 27.78 -14.58
N ALA A 29 -11.80 27.90 -15.89
CA ALA A 29 -12.69 28.56 -16.84
C ALA A 29 -13.94 27.72 -17.19
N LEU A 30 -13.89 26.39 -17.02
CA LEU A 30 -15.02 25.47 -17.22
C LEU A 30 -15.94 25.44 -15.99
N GLU A 31 -15.40 25.59 -14.78
CA GLU A 31 -16.19 25.64 -13.54
C GLU A 31 -16.98 26.95 -13.40
N ALA A 32 -16.43 28.07 -13.88
CA ALA A 32 -17.11 29.38 -13.86
C ALA A 32 -18.33 29.47 -14.80
N GLN A 33 -18.54 28.52 -15.71
CA GLN A 33 -19.72 28.47 -16.60
C GLN A 33 -20.91 27.69 -16.02
N ASN A 34 -20.73 26.91 -14.94
CA ASN A 34 -21.78 26.03 -14.43
C ASN A 34 -22.58 26.59 -13.23
N SER A 35 -22.23 27.77 -12.72
CA SER A 35 -22.91 28.37 -11.56
C SER A 35 -23.52 29.74 -11.90
N ALA A 36 -24.59 29.74 -12.68
CA ALA A 36 -25.45 30.92 -12.85
C ALA A 36 -26.92 30.53 -12.61
N GLY A 37 -27.43 30.85 -11.43
CA GLY A 37 -28.83 30.58 -11.06
C GLY A 37 -29.26 31.13 -9.69
N GLY A 38 -29.50 32.44 -9.61
CA GLY A 38 -30.66 33.04 -8.91
C GLY A 38 -30.74 33.10 -7.37
N SER A 39 -30.38 34.29 -6.85
CA SER A 39 -30.88 35.09 -5.69
C SER A 39 -32.39 34.96 -5.29
N PRO A 40 -32.92 35.55 -4.17
CA PRO A 40 -32.45 36.78 -3.48
C PRO A 40 -32.64 36.97 -1.95
N SER A 41 -31.84 37.92 -1.40
CA SER A 41 -32.03 38.98 -0.35
C SER A 41 -32.93 38.74 0.91
N VAL A 42 -32.72 39.35 2.10
CA VAL A 42 -32.68 40.80 2.46
C VAL A 42 -32.06 41.00 3.90
N PRO A 43 -31.95 42.20 4.55
CA PRO A 43 -30.66 42.85 4.86
C PRO A 43 -30.42 43.34 6.33
N ALA A 44 -29.15 43.70 6.60
CA ALA A 44 -28.59 44.82 7.39
C ALA A 44 -29.23 45.36 8.71
N ALA A 45 -28.37 45.50 9.75
CA ALA A 45 -28.14 46.66 10.67
C ALA A 45 -27.77 46.17 12.08
N ALA A 46 -27.07 46.85 12.99
CA ALA A 46 -26.06 47.91 13.05
C ALA A 46 -25.77 48.11 14.57
N MET A 47 -24.60 48.71 14.91
CA MET A 47 -24.28 49.39 16.20
C MET A 47 -24.11 48.49 17.46
N GLN A 48 -23.25 48.77 18.45
CA GLN A 48 -22.17 49.73 18.68
C GLN A 48 -21.41 49.31 19.97
N LYS A 49 -20.10 49.60 20.00
CA LYS A 49 -19.22 50.00 21.12
C LYS A 49 -19.73 49.88 22.58
N ASN A 50 -18.87 49.35 23.45
CA ASN A 50 -18.04 50.21 24.31
C ASN A 50 -16.89 49.46 25.00
N ALA A 51 -15.75 50.15 25.05
CA ALA A 51 -14.53 49.79 25.77
C ALA A 51 -14.58 50.34 27.20
N SER A 52 -13.80 49.74 28.11
CA SER A 52 -13.27 50.39 29.31
C SER A 52 -12.00 49.66 29.77
N GLN A 53 -10.85 50.34 29.68
CA GLN A 53 -9.57 50.00 30.31
C GLN A 53 -9.50 50.55 31.75
N ASN A 54 -8.62 49.96 32.58
CA ASN A 54 -7.58 50.61 33.42
C ASN A 54 -6.91 49.53 34.31
N ASN A 55 -5.59 49.26 34.17
CA ASN A 55 -4.43 49.86 34.89
C ASN A 55 -4.48 49.66 36.42
N GLU A 56 -3.46 49.27 37.19
CA GLU A 56 -2.00 49.11 37.04
C GLU A 56 -1.42 48.49 38.35
N SER A 57 -0.33 47.68 38.27
CA SER A 57 0.83 47.52 39.19
C SER A 57 0.62 47.25 40.72
N SER A 58 1.42 46.51 41.51
CA SER A 58 2.84 46.13 41.47
C SER A 58 3.14 45.08 42.56
N ASP A 59 4.30 44.44 42.38
CA ASP A 59 5.24 43.94 43.39
C ASP A 59 5.25 42.45 43.80
N SER A 60 6.49 42.04 43.99
CA SER A 60 7.06 40.72 43.85
C SER A 60 7.09 39.95 45.16
N SER A 61 6.71 38.67 45.11
CA SER A 61 7.22 37.66 46.02
C SER A 61 7.22 36.31 45.31
N ASN A 62 8.40 35.68 45.26
CA ASN A 62 8.57 34.31 44.81
C ASN A 62 7.76 33.38 45.72
N VAL A 63 6.55 33.03 45.27
CA VAL A 63 5.82 31.87 45.77
C VAL A 63 5.90 30.83 44.67
N THR A 64 6.63 29.76 44.95
CA THR A 64 6.59 28.51 44.20
C THR A 64 5.19 27.94 44.40
N GLN A 65 4.21 28.39 43.62
CA GLN A 65 2.88 27.78 43.59
C GLN A 65 2.93 26.57 42.68
N ASN A 66 2.68 25.40 43.28
CA ASN A 66 2.26 24.22 42.56
C ASN A 66 1.09 24.62 41.64
N GLN A 67 1.22 24.41 40.34
CA GLN A 67 0.11 24.54 39.42
C GLN A 67 -0.87 23.40 39.72
N ASP A 68 -1.90 23.68 40.51
CA ASP A 68 -3.06 22.83 40.68
C ASP A 68 -3.87 22.84 39.36
N ASP A 69 -4.24 21.67 38.86
CA ASP A 69 -4.74 21.45 37.50
C ASP A 69 -6.10 22.16 37.22
N GLU A 70 -6.16 23.02 36.19
CA GLU A 70 -7.31 23.92 35.95
C GLU A 70 -8.43 23.35 35.04
N ILE A 71 -8.15 22.30 34.26
CA ILE A 71 -9.16 21.52 33.50
C ILE A 71 -8.78 20.04 33.54
N VAL A 72 -9.77 19.16 33.53
CA VAL A 72 -9.61 17.71 33.42
C VAL A 72 -10.21 17.21 32.11
N LEU A 73 -9.47 16.37 31.37
CA LEU A 73 -9.96 15.60 30.23
C LEU A 73 -10.18 14.13 30.65
N ASP A 74 -11.38 13.64 30.37
CA ASP A 74 -11.76 12.22 30.47
C ASP A 74 -12.24 11.73 29.09
N ILE A 75 -11.75 10.56 28.68
CA ILE A 75 -12.09 9.97 27.37
C ILE A 75 -13.01 8.78 27.62
N SER A 76 -14.24 8.87 27.12
CA SER A 76 -15.22 7.80 27.20
C SER A 76 -15.27 7.00 25.90
N TYR A 77 -15.18 5.69 26.01
CA TYR A 77 -15.31 4.74 24.90
C TYR A 77 -16.73 4.15 24.89
N GLY A 78 -17.44 4.35 23.78
CA GLY A 78 -18.76 3.80 23.50
C GLY A 78 -18.68 2.47 22.77
N GLU A 79 -19.69 2.19 21.93
CA GLU A 79 -19.75 0.96 21.14
C GLU A 79 -18.59 0.87 20.15
N SER A 80 -18.06 -0.35 20.01
CA SER A 80 -17.08 -0.71 19.00
C SER A 80 -17.64 -1.80 18.09
N TRP A 81 -17.33 -1.72 16.80
CA TRP A 81 -17.71 -2.75 15.82
C TRP A 81 -16.58 -2.98 14.81
N GLY A 82 -16.53 -4.21 14.28
CA GLY A 82 -15.57 -4.60 13.27
C GLY A 82 -16.23 -4.65 11.90
N GLU A 83 -15.62 -3.97 10.92
CA GLU A 83 -16.07 -4.01 9.53
C GLU A 83 -14.85 -3.98 8.60
N MET A 84 -14.83 -4.87 7.60
CA MET A 84 -13.78 -4.94 6.57
C MET A 84 -12.31 -5.03 7.07
N GLY A 85 -12.07 -5.46 8.31
CA GLY A 85 -10.72 -5.61 8.88
C GLY A 85 -10.26 -4.41 9.72
N GLU A 86 -11.13 -3.43 9.96
CA GLU A 86 -10.88 -2.27 10.81
C GLU A 86 -11.82 -2.27 12.02
N TYR A 87 -11.38 -1.67 13.14
CA TYR A 87 -12.19 -1.45 14.33
C TYR A 87 -12.68 -0.01 14.38
N TYR A 88 -13.99 0.16 14.36
CA TYR A 88 -14.66 1.43 14.55
C TYR A 88 -15.08 1.53 16.01
N THR A 89 -14.78 2.65 16.67
CA THR A 89 -15.15 2.89 18.07
C THR A 89 -15.70 4.30 18.24
N ASN A 90 -16.85 4.40 18.90
CA ASN A 90 -17.38 5.69 19.32
C ASN A 90 -16.57 6.21 20.52
N VAL A 91 -16.05 7.43 20.44
CA VAL A 91 -15.26 8.08 21.49
C VAL A 91 -15.88 9.44 21.82
N THR A 92 -15.97 9.77 23.11
CA THR A 92 -16.42 11.10 23.58
C THR A 92 -15.34 11.74 24.46
N LEU A 93 -15.04 13.02 24.22
CA LEU A 93 -14.09 13.83 24.99
C LEU A 93 -14.82 14.67 26.04
N ASN A 94 -14.73 14.27 27.31
CA ASN A 94 -15.35 14.97 28.42
C ASN A 94 -14.37 15.96 29.04
N LEU A 95 -14.56 17.26 28.80
CA LEU A 95 -13.79 18.32 29.45
C LEU A 95 -14.54 18.85 30.68
N LYS A 96 -13.83 18.97 31.81
CA LYS A 96 -14.34 19.59 33.04
C LYS A 96 -13.42 20.73 33.46
N ASN A 97 -13.97 21.93 33.55
CA ASN A 97 -13.29 23.06 34.16
C ASN A 97 -13.31 22.92 35.69
N THR A 98 -12.14 22.84 36.31
CA THR A 98 -11.97 22.74 37.77
C THR A 98 -11.56 24.07 38.40
N SER A 99 -11.31 25.10 37.59
CA SER A 99 -11.03 26.46 38.05
C SER A 99 -12.31 27.21 38.44
N ASP A 100 -12.13 28.29 39.19
CA ASP A 100 -13.16 29.27 39.53
C ASP A 100 -13.38 30.34 38.45
N LYS A 101 -12.71 30.21 37.29
CA LYS A 101 -12.80 31.11 36.14
C LYS A 101 -13.39 30.43 34.93
N ALA A 102 -13.95 31.20 34.00
CA ALA A 102 -14.49 30.66 32.76
C ALA A 102 -13.37 30.35 31.76
N VAL A 103 -13.48 29.23 31.08
CA VAL A 103 -12.64 28.86 29.94
C VAL A 103 -13.28 29.47 28.70
N SER A 104 -12.50 30.20 27.90
CA SER A 104 -13.01 30.89 26.71
C SER A 104 -12.70 30.16 25.40
N ASN A 105 -11.76 29.22 25.44
CA ASN A 105 -11.38 28.35 24.33
C ASN A 105 -10.72 27.09 24.87
N TRP A 106 -10.79 25.98 24.13
CA TRP A 106 -10.12 24.72 24.49
C TRP A 106 -9.61 24.00 23.24
N GLU A 107 -8.57 23.20 23.39
CA GLU A 107 -8.06 22.30 22.35
C GLU A 107 -7.64 20.97 22.98
N VAL A 108 -7.77 19.89 22.22
CA VAL A 108 -7.32 18.56 22.62
C VAL A 108 -6.39 18.02 21.55
N LEU A 109 -5.20 17.57 21.95
CA LEU A 109 -4.29 16.83 21.10
C LEU A 109 -4.23 15.39 21.61
N LEU A 110 -4.67 14.46 20.77
CA LEU A 110 -4.60 13.02 21.02
C LEU A 110 -3.45 12.44 20.19
N SER A 111 -2.53 11.73 20.84
CA SER A 111 -1.59 10.84 20.16
C SER A 111 -2.21 9.46 20.10
N SER A 112 -2.44 8.98 18.89
CA SER A 112 -3.03 7.67 18.64
C SER A 112 -1.99 6.64 18.24
N ALA A 113 -2.36 5.36 18.33
CA ALA A 113 -1.60 4.30 17.69
C ALA A 113 -1.59 4.51 16.16
N GLU A 114 -0.57 4.00 15.50
CA GLU A 114 -0.42 4.18 14.07
C GLU A 114 -1.59 3.57 13.28
N GLY A 115 -2.02 4.24 12.21
CA GLY A 115 -3.20 3.83 11.43
C GLY A 115 -4.55 4.21 12.06
N THR A 116 -4.55 4.90 13.20
CA THR A 116 -5.78 5.46 13.78
C THR A 116 -6.22 6.71 13.01
N ARG A 117 -7.51 6.80 12.66
CA ARG A 117 -8.09 7.99 12.02
C ARG A 117 -9.46 8.31 12.58
N ILE A 118 -9.86 9.56 12.47
CA ILE A 118 -11.24 9.98 12.76
C ILE A 118 -12.09 9.85 11.49
N GLU A 119 -13.07 8.95 11.47
CA GLU A 119 -14.00 8.82 10.35
C GLU A 119 -15.06 9.92 10.40
N GLN A 120 -15.62 10.15 11.58
CA GLN A 120 -16.66 11.16 11.81
C GLN A 120 -16.38 11.89 13.11
N ILE A 121 -16.74 13.17 13.17
CA ILE A 121 -16.70 13.98 14.39
C ILE A 121 -17.94 14.87 14.46
N TRP A 122 -18.46 15.07 15.66
CA TRP A 122 -19.51 16.04 15.97
C TRP A 122 -19.13 16.86 17.20
N ASN A 123 -19.70 18.05 17.32
CA ASN A 123 -19.41 19.04 18.37
C ASN A 123 -17.92 19.41 18.51
N GLY A 124 -17.14 19.30 17.43
CA GLY A 124 -15.73 19.70 17.38
C GLY A 124 -15.23 19.71 15.94
N GLU A 125 -14.17 20.47 15.69
CA GLU A 125 -13.45 20.45 14.43
C GLU A 125 -12.18 19.61 14.61
N LYS A 126 -11.77 18.91 13.55
CA LYS A 126 -10.56 18.08 13.57
C LYS A 126 -9.54 18.55 12.56
N SER A 127 -8.27 18.45 12.94
CA SER A 127 -7.15 18.30 12.02
C SER A 127 -6.30 17.11 12.48
N GLN A 128 -5.65 16.43 11.54
CA GLN A 128 -4.85 15.25 11.85
C GLN A 128 -3.58 15.28 11.00
N GLU A 129 -2.44 15.10 11.65
CA GLU A 129 -1.13 14.99 11.02
C GLU A 129 -0.45 13.73 11.58
N GLY A 130 -0.35 12.69 10.75
CA GLY A 130 0.12 11.38 11.19
C GLY A 130 -0.74 10.82 12.33
N ASN A 131 -0.08 10.52 13.45
CA ASN A 131 -0.70 9.97 14.66
C ASN A 131 -1.18 11.03 15.66
N ILE A 132 -1.06 12.31 15.33
CA ILE A 132 -1.53 13.41 16.19
C ILE A 132 -2.87 13.93 15.65
N ILE A 133 -3.92 13.80 16.46
CA ILE A 133 -5.26 14.31 16.19
C ILE A 133 -5.47 15.56 17.05
N HIS A 134 -5.69 16.69 16.40
CA HIS A 134 -5.98 17.97 17.04
C HIS A 134 -7.46 18.30 16.89
N ILE A 135 -8.15 18.41 18.03
CA ILE A 135 -9.57 18.74 18.13
C ILE A 135 -9.74 20.15 18.72
N THR A 136 -10.50 20.99 18.05
CA THR A 136 -10.83 22.35 18.47
C THR A 136 -12.35 22.51 18.64
N PRO A 137 -12.83 23.54 19.36
CA PRO A 137 -14.25 23.72 19.59
C PRO A 137 -14.95 24.18 18.33
N VAL A 138 -16.26 24.00 18.32
CA VAL A 138 -17.15 24.75 17.45
C VAL A 138 -17.72 25.94 18.22
N GLU A 139 -18.21 26.96 17.51
CA GLU A 139 -18.51 28.27 18.10
C GLU A 139 -19.43 28.23 19.33
N TYR A 140 -20.39 27.30 19.37
CA TYR A 140 -21.37 27.19 20.45
C TYR A 140 -20.88 26.43 21.70
N ASN A 141 -19.73 25.76 21.66
CA ASN A 141 -19.20 25.00 22.79
C ASN A 141 -17.77 25.39 23.19
N LYS A 142 -17.27 26.55 22.73
CA LYS A 142 -15.93 27.04 23.09
C LYS A 142 -15.77 27.43 24.56
N GLU A 143 -16.86 27.76 25.25
CA GLU A 143 -16.82 28.21 26.65
C GLU A 143 -17.18 27.10 27.63
N ILE A 144 -16.42 26.99 28.73
CA ILE A 144 -16.74 26.11 29.86
C ILE A 144 -16.84 26.96 31.13
N ALA A 145 -18.03 27.01 31.72
CA ALA A 145 -18.27 27.77 32.94
C ALA A 145 -17.36 27.30 34.11
N PRO A 146 -17.08 28.18 35.11
CA PRO A 146 -16.35 27.80 36.30
C PRO A 146 -16.93 26.54 36.94
N LEU A 147 -16.06 25.62 37.38
CA LEU A 147 -16.44 24.40 38.09
C LEU A 147 -17.47 23.52 37.34
N ALA A 148 -17.55 23.62 36.01
CA ALA A 148 -18.56 22.95 35.19
C ALA A 148 -17.97 22.02 34.12
N HIS A 149 -18.82 21.16 33.57
CA HIS A 149 -18.50 20.32 32.41
C HIS A 149 -18.84 21.05 31.11
N LEU A 150 -18.05 20.79 30.07
CA LEU A 150 -18.32 21.22 28.71
C LEU A 150 -19.71 20.73 28.28
N GLN A 151 -20.56 21.66 27.86
CA GLN A 151 -21.86 21.34 27.28
C GLN A 151 -21.67 20.96 25.81
N ALA A 152 -22.35 19.89 25.36
CA ALA A 152 -22.17 19.31 24.03
C ALA A 152 -20.70 18.91 23.76
N ALA A 153 -20.23 17.90 24.49
CA ALA A 153 -18.89 17.32 24.33
C ALA A 153 -18.63 16.82 22.89
N PRO A 154 -17.39 16.95 22.38
CA PRO A 154 -16.98 16.35 21.12
C PRO A 154 -17.13 14.83 21.18
N GLY A 155 -17.78 14.27 20.18
CA GLY A 155 -17.80 12.83 19.97
C GLY A 155 -17.34 12.49 18.56
N MET A 156 -16.79 11.29 18.39
CA MET A 156 -16.14 10.88 17.17
C MET A 156 -16.24 9.37 16.94
N ILE A 157 -16.24 8.96 15.68
CA ILE A 157 -15.97 7.58 15.29
C ILE A 157 -14.50 7.47 14.95
N VAL A 158 -13.77 6.73 15.77
CA VAL A 158 -12.35 6.43 15.61
C VAL A 158 -12.21 5.09 14.93
N VAL A 159 -11.42 5.04 13.86
CA VAL A 159 -11.07 3.80 13.18
C VAL A 159 -9.64 3.45 13.54
N SER A 160 -9.39 2.20 13.90
CA SER A 160 -8.09 1.73 14.37
C SER A 160 -7.87 0.26 14.01
N ARG A 161 -6.62 -0.19 14.08
CA ARG A 161 -6.22 -1.58 13.83
C ARG A 161 -6.12 -2.41 15.12
N GLU A 162 -6.01 -1.75 16.27
CA GLU A 162 -5.91 -2.36 17.60
C GLU A 162 -6.92 -1.75 18.58
N LYS A 163 -7.23 -2.46 19.67
CA LYS A 163 -8.25 -2.07 20.66
C LYS A 163 -7.85 -0.83 21.49
N LEU A 164 -6.57 -0.46 21.52
CA LEU A 164 -6.05 0.69 22.27
C LEU A 164 -5.92 1.91 21.34
N LEU A 165 -6.77 2.91 21.54
CA LEU A 165 -7.00 3.97 20.54
C LEU A 165 -6.08 5.17 20.68
N PHE A 166 -5.73 5.53 21.92
CA PHE A 166 -4.88 6.69 22.21
C PHE A 166 -3.76 6.30 23.16
N GLU A 167 -2.53 6.52 22.73
CA GLU A 167 -1.31 6.21 23.47
C GLU A 167 -0.97 7.32 24.48
N SER A 168 -1.27 8.57 24.13
CA SER A 168 -1.20 9.70 25.04
C SER A 168 -2.15 10.80 24.59
N PHE A 169 -2.44 11.73 25.49
CA PHE A 169 -3.26 12.89 25.16
C PHE A 169 -2.83 14.09 25.98
N SER A 170 -3.10 15.27 25.43
CA SER A 170 -2.99 16.54 26.13
C SER A 170 -4.20 17.39 25.76
N ALA A 171 -4.58 18.28 26.65
CA ALA A 171 -5.53 19.32 26.33
C ALA A 171 -4.92 20.65 26.75
N LYS A 172 -5.37 21.73 26.11
CA LYS A 172 -5.10 23.08 26.56
C LYS A 172 -6.38 23.88 26.60
N ALA A 173 -6.39 24.88 27.46
CA ALA A 173 -7.48 25.84 27.53
C ALA A 173 -6.98 27.25 27.76
N VAL A 174 -7.81 28.21 27.34
CA VAL A 174 -7.54 29.63 27.49
C VAL A 174 -8.38 30.20 28.63
N ILE A 175 -7.69 30.57 29.72
CA ILE A 175 -8.26 31.27 30.87
C ILE A 175 -7.55 32.63 30.97
N ASP A 176 -8.32 33.72 31.03
CA ASP A 176 -7.81 35.10 31.05
C ASP A 176 -6.77 35.42 29.95
N GLY A 177 -6.89 34.78 28.78
CA GLY A 177 -5.99 34.98 27.65
C GLY A 177 -4.65 34.25 27.71
N SER A 178 -4.47 33.33 28.66
CA SER A 178 -3.27 32.48 28.79
C SER A 178 -3.60 31.01 28.52
N ASP A 179 -2.70 30.32 27.79
CA ASP A 179 -2.78 28.88 27.55
C ASP A 179 -2.36 28.10 28.80
N ILE A 180 -3.17 27.14 29.20
CA ILE A 180 -2.93 26.29 30.36
C ILE A 180 -2.94 24.83 29.92
N LEU A 181 -1.90 24.08 30.30
CA LEU A 181 -1.66 22.71 29.89
C LEU A 181 -2.29 21.73 30.90
N ILE A 182 -2.97 20.70 30.40
CA ILE A 182 -3.78 19.76 31.20
C ILE A 182 -3.08 18.40 31.33
N LYS A 183 -3.13 17.79 32.52
CA LYS A 183 -2.72 16.39 32.75
C LYS A 183 -3.89 15.40 32.62
N SER A 184 -3.56 14.18 32.18
CA SER A 184 -4.48 13.06 32.01
C SER A 184 -5.06 12.57 33.33
N SER A 185 -6.37 12.25 33.37
CA SER A 185 -6.92 11.45 34.46
C SER A 185 -6.37 10.02 34.35
N GLU A 186 -5.72 9.51 35.41
CA GLU A 186 -5.01 8.21 35.40
C GLU A 186 -5.92 6.97 35.23
N ASN A 187 -7.25 7.15 35.10
CA ASN A 187 -8.21 6.07 35.17
C ASN A 187 -9.29 6.20 34.10
N ASN A 188 -9.08 5.65 32.89
CA ASN A 188 -10.11 5.00 32.03
C ASN A 188 -9.64 4.81 30.56
N ILE A 189 -8.61 3.99 30.31
CA ILE A 189 -8.29 3.53 28.94
C ILE A 189 -8.57 2.02 28.86
N SER A 190 -9.85 1.64 28.82
CA SER A 190 -10.24 0.30 28.36
C SER A 190 -11.74 0.25 28.01
N PRO A 191 -12.12 -0.22 26.81
CA PRO A 191 -13.51 -0.58 26.51
C PRO A 191 -13.98 -1.70 27.44
N GLN A 192 -15.14 -1.54 28.10
CA GLN A 192 -15.77 -2.58 28.90
C GLN A 192 -16.16 -3.76 28.01
N GLU A 193 -15.61 -4.94 28.32
CA GLU A 193 -15.93 -6.20 27.65
C GLU A 193 -17.36 -6.63 27.98
N ASN A 194 -18.25 -6.64 26.99
CA ASN A 194 -19.42 -7.51 27.05
C ASN A 194 -19.69 -8.10 25.66
N ASN A 195 -19.66 -9.44 25.62
CA ASN A 195 -19.83 -10.36 24.49
C ASN A 195 -18.61 -10.56 23.57
N VAL A 196 -17.56 -11.13 24.17
CA VAL A 196 -16.40 -11.74 23.51
C VAL A 196 -16.79 -13.13 23.00
N VAL A 197 -16.69 -13.36 21.69
CA VAL A 197 -16.27 -14.67 21.16
C VAL A 197 -14.75 -14.60 21.09
N SER A 198 -14.08 -15.33 21.97
CA SER A 198 -12.62 -15.29 22.14
C SER A 198 -11.90 -15.97 20.99
N LEU A 199 -10.92 -15.29 20.39
CA LEU A 199 -9.75 -15.94 19.80
C LEU A 199 -8.51 -15.66 20.68
N PRO A 200 -7.51 -16.55 20.71
CA PRO A 200 -6.53 -16.64 21.78
C PRO A 200 -5.44 -15.57 21.70
N ALA A 201 -4.75 -15.39 22.83
CA ALA A 201 -3.63 -14.48 23.08
C ALA A 201 -2.47 -14.58 22.07
N GLU A 202 -1.70 -13.48 21.99
CA GLU A 202 -0.41 -13.34 21.30
C GLU A 202 0.37 -14.66 21.25
N GLN A 203 0.36 -15.28 20.07
CA GLN A 203 1.40 -16.21 19.68
C GLN A 203 2.43 -15.40 18.91
N ASP A 204 3.71 -15.67 19.16
CA ASP A 204 4.77 -15.48 18.17
C ASP A 204 4.16 -15.76 16.79
N LEU A 205 4.11 -14.76 15.92
CA LEU A 205 3.64 -14.97 14.55
C LEU A 205 4.42 -16.18 14.02
N PRO A 206 3.75 -17.27 13.62
CA PRO A 206 4.48 -18.39 13.09
C PRO A 206 5.18 -17.87 11.85
N ILE A 207 6.52 -17.80 11.89
CA ILE A 207 7.29 -18.05 10.68
C ILE A 207 6.68 -19.35 10.16
N SER A 208 5.98 -19.28 9.03
CA SER A 208 5.39 -20.47 8.43
C SER A 208 6.56 -21.37 8.05
N ASN A 209 6.96 -22.26 8.97
CA ASN A 209 8.04 -23.24 8.81
C ASN A 209 7.65 -24.34 7.79
N GLY A 210 6.70 -24.06 6.89
CA GLY A 210 6.12 -24.98 5.92
C GLY A 210 5.74 -24.37 4.56
N SER A 211 6.02 -23.09 4.30
CA SER A 211 5.67 -22.43 3.02
C SER A 211 6.85 -22.19 2.09
N GLY A 212 8.07 -22.54 2.52
CA GLY A 212 9.29 -22.41 1.72
C GLY A 212 9.54 -23.61 0.81
N VAL A 213 10.59 -23.51 0.00
CA VAL A 213 10.99 -24.55 -0.96
C VAL A 213 11.33 -25.85 -0.25
N SER A 214 12.00 -25.77 0.92
CA SER A 214 12.39 -26.92 1.72
C SER A 214 11.21 -27.76 2.21
N ALA A 215 10.04 -27.13 2.40
CA ALA A 215 8.82 -27.79 2.85
C ALA A 215 7.91 -28.24 1.70
N LEU A 216 7.84 -27.44 0.63
CA LEU A 216 6.90 -27.64 -0.47
C LEU A 216 7.50 -28.39 -1.67
N GLY A 217 8.83 -28.43 -1.79
CA GLY A 217 9.55 -29.17 -2.82
C GLY A 217 9.31 -28.68 -4.24
N GLN A 218 9.37 -29.60 -5.20
CA GLN A 218 9.13 -29.30 -6.62
C GLN A 218 7.64 -29.00 -6.87
N LEU A 219 7.34 -27.74 -7.21
CA LEU A 219 6.00 -27.33 -7.61
C LEU A 219 5.55 -28.01 -8.91
N LYS A 220 4.24 -28.22 -9.03
CA LYS A 220 3.56 -28.75 -10.22
C LYS A 220 2.18 -28.13 -10.39
N VAL A 221 1.69 -28.12 -11.63
CA VAL A 221 0.31 -27.71 -11.95
C VAL A 221 -0.58 -28.95 -12.00
N ILE A 222 -1.61 -29.00 -11.15
CA ILE A 222 -2.63 -30.06 -11.16
C ILE A 222 -3.98 -29.41 -11.45
N GLY A 223 -4.50 -29.67 -12.65
CA GLY A 223 -5.70 -28.99 -13.14
C GLY A 223 -5.48 -27.48 -13.19
N THR A 224 -6.26 -26.74 -12.42
CA THR A 224 -6.18 -25.27 -12.35
C THR A 224 -5.37 -24.73 -11.17
N LYS A 225 -4.68 -25.62 -10.44
CA LYS A 225 -4.02 -25.29 -9.17
C LYS A 225 -2.52 -25.47 -9.26
N LEU A 226 -1.81 -24.57 -8.57
CA LEU A 226 -0.42 -24.77 -8.21
C LEU A 226 -0.38 -25.70 -6.99
N CYS A 227 0.48 -26.71 -7.04
CA CYS A 227 0.59 -27.73 -6.01
C CYS A 227 2.05 -27.94 -5.61
N ALA A 228 2.27 -28.27 -4.34
CA ALA A 228 3.53 -28.75 -3.81
C ALA A 228 3.88 -30.15 -4.36
N GLU A 229 5.07 -30.65 -4.04
CA GLU A 229 5.58 -31.94 -4.50
C GLU A 229 4.67 -33.11 -4.10
N ASP A 230 4.05 -33.04 -2.91
CA ASP A 230 3.10 -34.04 -2.41
C ASP A 230 1.70 -33.97 -3.06
N GLY A 231 1.44 -32.93 -3.86
CA GLY A 231 0.14 -32.69 -4.52
C GLY A 231 -0.84 -31.82 -3.73
N SER A 232 -0.48 -31.37 -2.53
CA SER A 232 -1.27 -30.37 -1.80
C SER A 232 -1.29 -29.03 -2.55
N VAL A 233 -2.42 -28.31 -2.49
CA VAL A 233 -2.55 -27.00 -3.14
C VAL A 233 -1.74 -25.97 -2.37
N VAL A 234 -0.99 -25.13 -3.09
CA VAL A 234 -0.19 -24.05 -2.53
C VAL A 234 -0.59 -22.71 -3.15
N VAL A 235 -0.51 -21.66 -2.33
CA VAL A 235 -0.58 -20.27 -2.78
C VAL A 235 0.77 -19.63 -2.50
N LEU A 236 1.37 -19.06 -3.56
CA LEU A 236 2.55 -18.23 -3.43
C LEU A 236 2.13 -16.77 -3.32
N GLU A 237 2.68 -16.09 -2.33
CA GLU A 237 2.44 -14.68 -2.03
C GLU A 237 3.77 -13.97 -1.81
N GLY A 238 3.93 -12.79 -2.41
CA GLY A 238 5.13 -12.02 -2.18
C GLY A 238 5.21 -10.71 -2.94
N MET A 239 6.44 -10.24 -3.08
CA MET A 239 6.75 -8.96 -3.72
C MET A 239 7.51 -9.16 -5.02
N SER A 240 7.20 -8.31 -6.00
CA SER A 240 8.05 -8.08 -7.16
C SER A 240 9.04 -6.99 -6.82
N SER A 241 10.28 -7.12 -7.29
CA SER A 241 11.13 -5.95 -7.48
C SER A 241 10.41 -4.96 -8.40
N HIS A 242 10.73 -3.67 -8.30
CA HIS A 242 10.61 -2.80 -9.47
C HIS A 242 11.69 -3.23 -10.49
N GLY A 243 11.83 -2.52 -11.61
CA GLY A 243 12.90 -2.80 -12.57
C GLY A 243 14.29 -2.87 -11.94
N LEU A 244 14.93 -4.03 -12.10
CA LEU A 244 16.21 -4.37 -11.46
C LEU A 244 17.33 -3.38 -11.78
N ALA A 245 17.30 -2.77 -12.96
CA ALA A 245 18.30 -1.77 -13.37
C ALA A 245 18.16 -0.42 -12.63
N TRP A 246 16.98 -0.15 -12.05
CA TRP A 246 16.68 1.13 -11.40
C TRP A 246 16.67 1.07 -9.89
N TYR A 247 16.23 -0.05 -9.32
CA TYR A 247 16.12 -0.26 -7.87
C TYR A 247 16.79 -1.57 -7.41
N PRO A 248 18.03 -1.87 -7.85
CA PRO A 248 18.71 -3.14 -7.56
C PRO A 248 18.89 -3.42 -6.05
N GLU A 249 19.02 -2.37 -5.24
CA GLU A 249 19.24 -2.45 -3.80
C GLU A 249 18.06 -3.12 -3.06
N PHE A 250 16.84 -3.01 -3.59
CA PHE A 250 15.66 -3.65 -3.03
C PHE A 250 15.57 -5.15 -3.35
N SER A 251 16.46 -5.67 -4.20
CA SER A 251 16.64 -7.11 -4.43
C SER A 251 17.82 -7.69 -3.64
N ALA A 252 18.45 -6.90 -2.77
CA ALA A 252 19.48 -7.39 -1.86
C ALA A 252 18.89 -8.14 -0.65
N LYS A 253 19.76 -8.86 0.06
CA LYS A 253 19.38 -9.77 1.15
C LYS A 253 18.51 -9.14 2.23
N TYR A 254 18.77 -7.89 2.63
CA TYR A 254 17.95 -7.23 3.66
C TYR A 254 16.49 -7.10 3.19
N SER A 255 16.27 -6.45 2.06
CA SER A 255 14.94 -6.18 1.51
C SER A 255 14.13 -7.46 1.25
N VAL A 256 14.75 -8.48 0.64
CA VAL A 256 14.07 -9.76 0.38
C VAL A 256 13.81 -10.53 1.69
N LYS A 257 14.75 -10.51 2.64
CA LYS A 257 14.51 -11.08 3.98
C LYS A 257 13.37 -10.37 4.69
N LYS A 258 13.25 -9.06 4.50
CA LYS A 258 12.19 -8.27 5.12
C LYS A 258 10.82 -8.75 4.64
N THR A 259 10.61 -9.00 3.35
CA THR A 259 9.32 -9.54 2.88
C THR A 259 9.04 -10.93 3.45
N LYS A 260 10.06 -11.80 3.56
CA LYS A 260 9.94 -13.13 4.19
C LYS A 260 9.52 -13.05 5.66
N GLU A 261 10.05 -12.09 6.41
CA GLU A 261 9.70 -11.87 7.82
C GLU A 261 8.21 -11.56 8.01
N TYR A 262 7.55 -10.99 7.01
CA TYR A 262 6.10 -10.75 7.01
C TYR A 262 5.30 -11.88 6.38
N GLY A 263 5.94 -12.99 5.96
CA GLY A 263 5.23 -14.19 5.49
C GLY A 263 5.29 -14.43 3.98
N ALA A 264 5.94 -13.57 3.19
CA ALA A 264 6.16 -13.85 1.78
C ALA A 264 6.90 -15.18 1.57
N ASN A 265 6.53 -15.96 0.56
CA ASN A 265 7.18 -17.23 0.22
C ASN A 265 7.75 -17.28 -1.20
N VAL A 266 7.60 -16.18 -1.94
CA VAL A 266 8.14 -16.00 -3.30
C VAL A 266 8.64 -14.56 -3.49
N TYR A 267 9.67 -14.41 -4.31
CA TYR A 267 10.14 -13.10 -4.77
C TYR A 267 10.21 -13.08 -6.30
N ARG A 268 9.69 -12.04 -6.93
CA ARG A 268 9.76 -11.85 -8.38
C ARG A 268 10.82 -10.83 -8.76
N ALA A 269 11.69 -11.19 -9.68
CA ALA A 269 12.79 -10.36 -10.15
C ALA A 269 12.52 -9.83 -11.56
N ALA A 270 11.98 -8.61 -11.65
CA ALA A 270 11.51 -7.96 -12.86
C ALA A 270 12.67 -7.40 -13.72
N MET A 271 13.16 -8.21 -14.65
CA MET A 271 14.27 -7.83 -15.53
C MET A 271 13.75 -7.22 -16.85
N TYR A 272 13.60 -5.89 -16.87
CA TYR A 272 13.18 -5.15 -18.07
C TYR A 272 14.08 -5.43 -19.27
N THR A 273 13.46 -5.42 -20.46
CA THR A 273 14.11 -5.71 -21.73
C THR A 273 14.60 -4.43 -22.43
N GLU A 274 13.70 -3.50 -22.78
CA GLU A 274 13.98 -2.36 -23.66
C GLU A 274 14.14 -1.00 -22.96
N GLU A 275 13.59 -0.86 -21.77
CA GLU A 275 13.63 0.39 -21.03
C GLU A 275 15.07 0.71 -20.64
N TYR A 276 15.36 1.96 -20.26
CA TYR A 276 16.73 2.39 -19.97
C TYR A 276 17.42 1.48 -18.94
N GLY A 277 18.51 0.81 -19.33
CA GLY A 277 19.22 -0.14 -18.49
C GLY A 277 18.72 -1.59 -18.58
N GLY A 278 17.70 -1.83 -19.41
CA GLY A 278 17.15 -3.15 -19.71
C GLY A 278 18.11 -4.04 -20.48
N TYR A 279 17.85 -5.34 -20.43
CA TYR A 279 18.75 -6.40 -20.88
C TYR A 279 19.10 -6.33 -22.38
N THR A 280 18.25 -5.76 -23.23
CA THR A 280 18.48 -5.66 -24.69
C THR A 280 19.09 -4.31 -25.12
N THR A 281 19.37 -3.40 -24.18
CA THR A 281 19.83 -2.02 -24.48
C THR A 281 21.35 -1.86 -24.63
N GLY A 282 22.10 -2.97 -24.61
CA GLY A 282 23.54 -3.00 -24.87
C GLY A 282 24.28 -3.99 -23.97
N GLU A 283 25.47 -4.41 -24.39
CA GLU A 283 26.22 -5.51 -23.73
C GLU A 283 26.52 -5.25 -22.24
N ASN A 284 26.89 -4.02 -21.88
CA ASN A 284 27.15 -3.67 -20.47
C ASN A 284 25.88 -3.76 -19.61
N PHE A 285 24.75 -3.28 -20.13
CA PHE A 285 23.47 -3.35 -19.41
C PHE A 285 22.97 -4.79 -19.32
N ARG A 286 23.15 -5.58 -20.37
CA ARG A 286 22.87 -7.02 -20.38
C ARG A 286 23.58 -7.75 -19.25
N GLN A 287 24.90 -7.57 -19.14
CA GLN A 287 25.72 -8.23 -18.11
C GLN A 287 25.33 -7.79 -16.69
N GLU A 288 25.05 -6.51 -16.48
CA GLU A 288 24.66 -6.01 -15.15
C GLU A 288 23.24 -6.45 -14.77
N ALA A 289 22.27 -6.38 -15.70
CA ALA A 289 20.90 -6.84 -15.47
C ALA A 289 20.87 -8.33 -15.08
N GLU A 290 21.62 -9.18 -15.80
CA GLU A 290 21.72 -10.60 -15.47
C GLU A 290 22.39 -10.85 -14.12
N LYS A 291 23.45 -10.11 -13.79
CA LYS A 291 24.12 -10.20 -12.50
C LYS A 291 23.18 -9.84 -11.34
N ILE A 292 22.41 -8.76 -11.49
CA ILE A 292 21.43 -8.33 -10.47
C ILE A 292 20.31 -9.38 -10.35
N LEU A 293 19.78 -9.87 -11.46
CA LEU A 293 18.80 -10.95 -11.49
C LEU A 293 19.30 -12.19 -10.74
N ILE A 294 20.51 -12.65 -11.07
CA ILE A 294 21.11 -13.81 -10.41
C ILE A 294 21.22 -13.58 -8.90
N ASN A 295 21.67 -12.39 -8.48
CA ASN A 295 21.75 -12.06 -7.06
C ASN A 295 20.37 -12.08 -6.38
N ALA A 296 19.32 -11.58 -7.03
CA ALA A 296 17.95 -11.61 -6.52
C ALA A 296 17.44 -13.05 -6.33
N VAL A 297 17.64 -13.90 -7.36
CA VAL A 297 17.23 -15.32 -7.34
C VAL A 297 17.98 -16.09 -6.26
N ASP A 298 19.31 -15.97 -6.21
CA ASP A 298 20.14 -16.67 -5.21
C ASP A 298 19.83 -16.16 -3.79
N THR A 299 19.47 -14.88 -3.64
CA THR A 299 19.02 -14.31 -2.36
C THR A 299 17.72 -14.95 -1.89
N ALA A 300 16.68 -14.97 -2.72
CA ALA A 300 15.38 -15.57 -2.37
C ALA A 300 15.54 -17.06 -1.99
N LYS A 301 16.31 -17.81 -2.77
CA LYS A 301 16.64 -19.21 -2.48
C LYS A 301 17.34 -19.39 -1.13
N SER A 302 18.30 -18.52 -0.81
CA SER A 302 19.02 -18.57 0.47
C SER A 302 18.12 -18.31 1.69
N LEU A 303 16.94 -17.75 1.46
CA LEU A 303 15.91 -17.45 2.46
C LEU A 303 14.75 -18.47 2.44
N ASP A 304 14.93 -19.60 1.74
CA ASP A 304 13.91 -20.64 1.56
C ASP A 304 12.61 -20.10 0.93
N MET A 305 12.76 -19.27 -0.10
CA MET A 305 11.66 -18.74 -0.92
C MET A 305 11.78 -19.22 -2.37
N TYR A 306 10.66 -19.27 -3.07
CA TYR A 306 10.66 -19.38 -4.53
C TYR A 306 11.12 -18.07 -5.17
N ALA A 307 11.65 -18.17 -6.38
CA ALA A 307 12.08 -17.02 -7.18
C ALA A 307 11.45 -17.08 -8.58
N ILE A 308 10.77 -16.00 -8.98
CA ILE A 308 10.28 -15.82 -10.35
C ILE A 308 11.33 -15.03 -11.12
N ILE A 309 11.84 -15.65 -12.18
CA ILE A 309 12.70 -15.01 -13.18
C ILE A 309 11.79 -14.45 -14.26
N ASP A 310 11.65 -13.13 -14.28
CA ASP A 310 10.73 -12.45 -15.17
C ASP A 310 11.47 -11.74 -16.31
N TRP A 311 11.20 -12.19 -17.53
CA TRP A 311 11.56 -11.50 -18.76
C TRP A 311 10.54 -10.39 -19.02
N HIS A 312 10.87 -9.22 -18.47
CA HIS A 312 9.89 -8.17 -18.23
C HIS A 312 9.69 -7.29 -19.48
N ILE A 313 8.98 -7.82 -20.47
CA ILE A 313 8.51 -7.02 -21.60
C ILE A 313 7.42 -6.04 -21.16
N LEU A 314 7.44 -4.83 -21.71
CA LEU A 314 6.45 -3.80 -21.49
C LEU A 314 6.36 -2.88 -22.72
N SER A 315 7.33 -1.98 -22.91
CA SER A 315 7.31 -1.03 -24.04
C SER A 315 7.63 -1.67 -25.40
N ASP A 316 8.27 -2.83 -25.39
CA ASP A 316 8.50 -3.68 -26.56
C ASP A 316 7.19 -4.25 -27.15
N GLY A 317 6.14 -4.39 -26.33
CA GLY A 317 4.79 -4.80 -26.72
C GLY A 317 4.66 -6.27 -27.11
N SER A 318 5.48 -6.70 -28.07
CA SER A 318 5.52 -8.07 -28.58
C SER A 318 6.65 -8.88 -27.98
N PRO A 319 6.37 -10.07 -27.39
CA PRO A 319 7.42 -10.96 -26.92
C PRO A 319 8.35 -11.44 -28.05
N SER A 320 7.86 -11.48 -29.30
CA SER A 320 8.67 -11.90 -30.44
C SER A 320 9.73 -10.90 -30.87
N LYS A 321 9.66 -9.64 -30.40
CA LYS A 321 10.59 -8.57 -30.81
C LYS A 321 12.05 -8.91 -30.50
N HIS A 322 12.31 -9.44 -29.29
CA HIS A 322 13.64 -9.85 -28.79
C HIS A 322 13.72 -11.35 -28.56
N LYS A 323 13.06 -12.14 -29.41
CA LYS A 323 12.94 -13.59 -29.22
C LYS A 323 14.29 -14.30 -29.17
N ASN A 324 15.25 -13.91 -30.01
CA ASN A 324 16.56 -14.56 -30.04
C ASN A 324 17.34 -14.29 -28.74
N GLU A 325 17.30 -13.05 -28.26
CA GLU A 325 17.87 -12.65 -26.99
C GLU A 325 17.22 -13.39 -25.81
N ALA A 326 15.90 -13.58 -25.86
CA ALA A 326 15.17 -14.38 -24.89
C ALA A 326 15.56 -15.86 -24.93
N ILE A 327 15.69 -16.47 -26.12
CA ILE A 327 16.20 -17.84 -26.29
C ILE A 327 17.58 -17.99 -25.64
N ASP A 328 18.51 -17.10 -25.97
CA ASP A 328 19.89 -17.14 -25.45
C ASP A 328 19.93 -16.91 -23.93
N PHE A 329 19.07 -16.02 -23.42
CA PHE A 329 18.92 -15.78 -21.99
C PHE A 329 18.38 -17.02 -21.26
N PHE A 330 17.25 -17.56 -21.71
CA PHE A 330 16.61 -18.69 -21.05
C PHE A 330 17.42 -19.98 -21.16
N ASP A 331 18.19 -20.23 -22.24
CA ASP A 331 19.10 -21.39 -22.29
C ASP A 331 20.16 -21.29 -21.18
N ARG A 332 20.81 -20.13 -21.03
CA ARG A 332 21.87 -19.92 -20.04
C ARG A 332 21.35 -19.91 -18.60
N ILE A 333 20.25 -19.21 -18.35
CA ILE A 333 19.68 -19.10 -17.00
C ILE A 333 19.07 -20.43 -16.55
N SER A 334 18.36 -21.14 -17.44
CA SER A 334 17.84 -22.47 -17.09
C SER A 334 18.95 -23.52 -16.93
N GLN A 335 20.09 -23.36 -17.61
CA GLN A 335 21.28 -24.19 -17.36
C GLN A 335 21.90 -23.90 -16.00
N LYS A 336 21.99 -22.62 -15.58
CA LYS A 336 22.51 -22.24 -14.26
C LYS A 336 21.64 -22.77 -13.12
N TYR A 337 20.32 -22.76 -13.29
CA TYR A 337 19.34 -23.23 -12.31
C TYR A 337 18.69 -24.57 -12.70
N ALA A 338 19.46 -25.46 -13.35
CA ALA A 338 18.94 -26.71 -13.87
C ALA A 338 18.29 -27.57 -12.78
N ASN A 339 17.01 -27.90 -12.96
CA ASN A 339 16.18 -28.68 -12.02
C ASN A 339 16.08 -28.08 -10.61
N ASP A 340 16.29 -26.78 -10.46
CA ASP A 340 16.15 -26.11 -9.17
C ASP A 340 14.64 -25.94 -8.85
N PRO A 341 14.12 -26.57 -7.78
CA PRO A 341 12.69 -26.50 -7.46
C PRO A 341 12.24 -25.09 -7.06
N ALA A 342 13.17 -24.22 -6.65
CA ALA A 342 12.85 -22.85 -6.24
C ALA A 342 12.54 -21.92 -7.43
N VAL A 343 12.94 -22.28 -8.66
CA VAL A 343 12.94 -21.35 -9.80
C VAL A 343 11.70 -21.54 -10.67
N ILE A 344 11.00 -20.42 -10.88
CA ILE A 344 9.84 -20.26 -11.74
C ILE A 344 10.22 -19.31 -12.86
N TYR A 345 9.81 -19.59 -14.10
CA TYR A 345 10.14 -18.77 -15.26
C TYR A 345 8.90 -18.04 -15.77
N GLU A 346 8.90 -16.71 -15.74
CA GLU A 346 7.90 -15.89 -16.42
C GLU A 346 8.50 -15.38 -17.73
N ILE A 347 8.04 -15.93 -18.86
CA ILE A 347 8.72 -15.77 -20.15
C ILE A 347 8.37 -14.49 -20.88
N CYS A 348 7.29 -13.82 -20.48
CA CYS A 348 6.92 -12.50 -20.97
C CYS A 348 5.93 -11.85 -19.99
N ASN A 349 6.33 -10.76 -19.36
CA ASN A 349 5.52 -10.00 -18.40
C ASN A 349 4.17 -9.53 -19.00
N GLU A 350 4.18 -8.57 -19.92
CA GLU A 350 2.97 -7.90 -20.40
C GLU A 350 2.93 -7.73 -21.92
N PRO A 351 2.65 -8.80 -22.68
CA PRO A 351 2.29 -8.65 -24.07
C PRO A 351 1.15 -7.63 -24.24
N ASN A 352 1.34 -6.62 -25.08
CA ASN A 352 0.34 -5.59 -25.35
C ASN A 352 0.32 -5.21 -26.83
N GLY A 353 -0.88 -5.21 -27.41
CA GLY A 353 -1.04 -5.15 -28.86
C GLY A 353 -0.59 -6.43 -29.58
N SER A 354 -0.44 -7.54 -28.85
CA SER A 354 0.11 -8.80 -29.35
C SER A 354 -0.91 -9.92 -29.29
N ASP A 355 -1.35 -10.39 -30.45
CA ASP A 355 -2.34 -11.48 -30.50
C ASP A 355 -1.79 -12.80 -29.92
N TRP A 356 -2.66 -13.53 -29.22
CA TRP A 356 -2.33 -14.82 -28.62
C TRP A 356 -1.89 -15.83 -29.69
N SER A 357 -2.69 -15.98 -30.74
CA SER A 357 -2.52 -17.07 -31.72
C SER A 357 -1.32 -16.88 -32.65
N SER A 358 -1.07 -15.63 -33.03
CA SER A 358 -0.06 -15.29 -34.05
C SER A 358 1.27 -14.78 -33.50
N ASP A 359 1.34 -14.43 -32.20
CA ASP A 359 2.55 -13.88 -31.58
C ASP A 359 2.92 -14.59 -30.27
N ILE A 360 2.08 -14.49 -29.24
CA ILE A 360 2.44 -14.94 -27.88
C ILE A 360 2.59 -16.46 -27.79
N LYS A 361 1.64 -17.23 -28.33
CA LYS A 361 1.69 -18.70 -28.30
C LYS A 361 2.84 -19.25 -29.15
N PRO A 362 3.09 -18.77 -30.39
CA PRO A 362 4.30 -19.13 -31.13
C PRO A 362 5.60 -18.84 -30.37
N TYR A 363 5.72 -17.66 -29.75
CA TYR A 363 6.86 -17.32 -28.91
C TYR A 363 7.04 -18.33 -27.76
N ALA A 364 5.98 -18.61 -27.01
CA ALA A 364 6.03 -19.57 -25.91
C ALA A 364 6.42 -20.98 -26.37
N ASN A 365 5.94 -21.43 -27.54
CA ASN A 365 6.32 -22.72 -28.13
C ASN A 365 7.81 -22.81 -28.50
N GLU A 366 8.51 -21.68 -28.67
CA GLU A 366 9.95 -21.66 -28.92
C GLU A 366 10.77 -21.54 -27.61
N ILE A 367 10.32 -20.74 -26.65
CA ILE A 367 11.03 -20.54 -25.37
C ILE A 367 10.87 -21.73 -24.41
N ILE A 368 9.68 -22.31 -24.29
CA ILE A 368 9.43 -23.39 -23.33
C ILE A 368 10.36 -24.59 -23.56
N PRO A 369 10.57 -25.11 -24.79
CA PRO A 369 11.53 -26.18 -25.04
C PRO A 369 12.96 -25.85 -24.62
N VAL A 370 13.39 -24.59 -24.74
CA VAL A 370 14.72 -24.13 -24.33
C VAL A 370 14.89 -24.28 -22.81
N ILE A 371 13.90 -23.85 -22.03
CA ILE A 371 13.89 -24.02 -20.57
C ILE A 371 13.82 -25.51 -20.21
N ARG A 372 12.93 -26.26 -20.87
CA ARG A 372 12.65 -27.68 -20.59
C ARG A 372 13.84 -28.60 -20.85
N LYS A 373 14.75 -28.21 -21.75
CA LYS A 373 16.03 -28.91 -21.98
C LYS A 373 16.85 -29.04 -20.69
N ASN A 374 16.83 -28.02 -19.82
CA ASN A 374 17.59 -27.99 -18.58
C ASN A 374 16.72 -28.24 -17.33
N SER A 375 15.44 -27.88 -17.39
CA SER A 375 14.46 -27.97 -16.29
C SER A 375 13.11 -28.51 -16.78
N PRO A 376 12.99 -29.83 -17.06
CA PRO A 376 11.80 -30.46 -17.62
C PRO A 376 10.51 -30.25 -16.81
N ASN A 377 10.61 -30.07 -15.49
CA ASN A 377 9.45 -29.97 -14.60
C ASN A 377 9.19 -28.56 -14.05
N ALA A 378 10.00 -27.55 -14.39
CA ALA A 378 9.83 -26.19 -13.87
C ALA A 378 8.42 -25.61 -14.11
N ILE A 379 7.95 -24.72 -13.25
CA ILE A 379 6.76 -23.92 -13.58
C ILE A 379 7.16 -22.87 -14.61
N VAL A 380 6.40 -22.77 -15.69
CA VAL A 380 6.56 -21.70 -16.69
C VAL A 380 5.26 -20.90 -16.76
N ILE A 381 5.37 -19.60 -16.54
CA ILE A 381 4.29 -18.63 -16.58
C ILE A 381 4.38 -17.85 -17.89
N VAL A 382 3.25 -17.72 -18.59
CA VAL A 382 3.19 -17.08 -19.91
C VAL A 382 2.26 -15.86 -19.84
N GLY A 383 2.80 -14.70 -20.22
CA GLY A 383 2.10 -13.45 -20.50
C GLY A 383 0.86 -13.65 -21.34
N THR A 384 -0.20 -12.87 -21.11
CA THR A 384 -1.36 -12.80 -22.02
C THR A 384 -1.48 -11.41 -22.63
N ASN A 385 -2.29 -11.26 -23.68
CA ASN A 385 -2.44 -9.96 -24.34
C ASN A 385 -3.12 -8.93 -23.42
N THR A 386 -3.06 -7.67 -23.82
CA THR A 386 -3.66 -6.52 -23.15
C THR A 386 -3.07 -6.37 -21.74
N TRP A 387 -1.74 -6.31 -21.66
CA TRP A 387 -0.98 -6.23 -20.40
C TRP A 387 -1.36 -7.37 -19.45
N SER A 388 -1.30 -8.60 -19.98
CA SER A 388 -1.62 -9.83 -19.24
C SER A 388 -3.01 -9.82 -18.61
N GLN A 389 -4.04 -9.41 -19.36
CA GLN A 389 -5.43 -9.45 -18.89
C GLN A 389 -6.28 -10.52 -19.59
N ASP A 390 -5.89 -10.94 -20.79
CA ASP A 390 -6.71 -11.78 -21.68
C ASP A 390 -6.49 -13.30 -21.46
N VAL A 391 -6.48 -13.74 -20.20
CA VAL A 391 -6.39 -15.16 -19.82
C VAL A 391 -7.57 -16.00 -20.32
N ASP A 392 -8.74 -15.38 -20.47
CA ASP A 392 -9.92 -15.98 -21.07
C ASP A 392 -9.65 -16.41 -22.52
N LYS A 393 -9.06 -15.53 -23.33
CA LYS A 393 -8.72 -15.83 -24.73
C LYS A 393 -7.60 -16.87 -24.82
N ALA A 394 -6.54 -16.71 -24.03
CA ALA A 394 -5.43 -17.67 -24.00
C ALA A 394 -5.92 -19.10 -23.64
N SER A 395 -6.92 -19.20 -22.78
CA SER A 395 -7.49 -20.49 -22.35
C SER A 395 -8.30 -21.23 -23.41
N GLU A 396 -8.70 -20.56 -24.49
CA GLU A 396 -9.43 -21.18 -25.61
C GLU A 396 -8.48 -21.92 -26.56
N ASP A 397 -7.21 -21.49 -26.64
CA ASP A 397 -6.18 -22.10 -27.48
C ASP A 397 -4.90 -22.41 -26.67
N LYS A 398 -5.04 -23.36 -25.74
CA LYS A 398 -4.04 -23.72 -24.72
C LYS A 398 -2.71 -24.15 -25.30
N LEU A 399 -1.65 -23.99 -24.50
CA LEU A 399 -0.35 -24.59 -24.76
C LEU A 399 -0.41 -26.08 -24.44
N SER A 400 0.32 -26.91 -25.19
CA SER A 400 0.32 -28.37 -25.02
C SER A 400 1.36 -28.89 -24.03
N PHE A 401 1.92 -28.00 -23.20
CA PHE A 401 2.94 -28.35 -22.22
C PHE A 401 2.33 -28.50 -20.83
N ASP A 402 2.93 -29.37 -20.02
CA ASP A 402 2.63 -29.46 -18.59
C ASP A 402 3.32 -28.33 -17.80
N ASN A 403 2.85 -28.11 -16.57
CA ASN A 403 3.38 -27.10 -15.64
C ASN A 403 3.38 -25.67 -16.22
N ILE A 404 2.32 -25.35 -16.97
CA ILE A 404 2.07 -24.01 -17.52
C ILE A 404 1.01 -23.29 -16.70
N MET A 405 1.27 -22.02 -16.42
CA MET A 405 0.27 -21.09 -15.89
C MET A 405 0.21 -19.84 -16.78
N TYR A 406 -0.93 -19.16 -16.78
CA TYR A 406 -1.13 -17.92 -17.54
C TYR A 406 -1.15 -16.73 -16.60
N SER A 407 -0.41 -15.67 -16.90
CA SER A 407 -0.40 -14.49 -16.06
C SER A 407 -1.67 -13.67 -16.24
N PHE A 408 -2.21 -13.21 -15.12
CA PHE A 408 -3.26 -12.21 -15.05
C PHE A 408 -2.80 -11.02 -14.21
N HIS A 409 -2.76 -9.82 -14.74
CA HIS A 409 -2.36 -8.62 -13.99
C HIS A 409 -3.55 -7.70 -13.73
N PHE A 410 -3.52 -7.02 -12.58
CA PHE A 410 -4.50 -5.98 -12.28
C PHE A 410 -3.90 -4.87 -11.42
N TYR A 411 -4.58 -3.72 -11.43
CA TYR A 411 -4.23 -2.54 -10.64
C TYR A 411 -5.56 -2.01 -10.08
N ALA A 412 -5.70 -2.01 -8.76
CA ALA A 412 -6.99 -1.89 -8.08
C ALA A 412 -7.73 -0.55 -8.37
N GLY A 413 -6.97 0.50 -8.70
CA GLY A 413 -7.52 1.79 -9.11
C GLY A 413 -8.23 1.76 -10.46
N THR A 414 -7.81 0.88 -11.37
CA THR A 414 -8.28 0.83 -12.75
C THR A 414 -9.15 -0.40 -13.03
N HIS A 415 -8.74 -1.56 -12.53
CA HIS A 415 -9.30 -2.85 -12.88
C HIS A 415 -10.23 -3.33 -11.77
N LYS A 416 -11.55 -3.08 -11.89
CA LYS A 416 -12.53 -3.46 -10.86
C LYS A 416 -12.85 -4.95 -10.91
N LEU A 417 -12.88 -5.59 -9.74
CA LEU A 417 -12.99 -7.05 -9.60
C LEU A 417 -14.23 -7.62 -10.33
N ASP A 418 -15.37 -6.98 -10.19
CA ASP A 418 -16.64 -7.39 -10.79
C ASP A 418 -16.60 -7.44 -12.33
N VAL A 419 -15.80 -6.57 -12.96
CA VAL A 419 -15.60 -6.53 -14.42
C VAL A 419 -14.61 -7.58 -14.89
N PHE A 420 -13.53 -7.80 -14.14
CA PHE A 420 -12.38 -8.57 -14.63
C PHE A 420 -12.34 -10.02 -14.14
N LYS A 421 -12.96 -10.36 -13.00
CA LYS A 421 -12.95 -11.74 -12.47
C LYS A 421 -13.48 -12.78 -13.45
N GLN A 422 -14.43 -12.41 -14.30
CA GLN A 422 -15.01 -13.29 -15.31
C GLN A 422 -13.97 -13.85 -16.29
N LYS A 423 -12.88 -13.10 -16.56
CA LYS A 423 -11.81 -13.58 -17.42
C LYS A 423 -11.05 -14.73 -16.76
N ILE A 424 -10.71 -14.57 -15.48
CA ILE A 424 -10.11 -15.61 -14.65
C ILE A 424 -11.06 -16.81 -14.55
N GLU A 425 -12.35 -16.60 -14.26
CA GLU A 425 -13.33 -17.67 -14.14
C GLU A 425 -13.46 -18.49 -15.44
N LYS A 426 -13.45 -17.82 -16.59
CA LYS A 426 -13.44 -18.46 -17.91
C LYS A 426 -12.18 -19.31 -18.12
N ALA A 427 -11.01 -18.78 -17.78
CA ALA A 427 -9.75 -19.51 -17.89
C ALA A 427 -9.73 -20.77 -17.01
N LEU A 428 -10.14 -20.65 -15.74
CA LEU A 428 -10.27 -21.76 -14.82
C LEU A 428 -11.28 -22.80 -15.32
N ALA A 429 -12.43 -22.36 -15.85
CA ALA A 429 -13.45 -23.26 -16.41
C ALA A 429 -12.94 -24.03 -17.66
N ASN A 430 -12.04 -23.42 -18.43
CA ASN A 430 -11.37 -24.06 -19.57
C ASN A 430 -10.20 -24.99 -19.14
N GLY A 431 -9.94 -25.08 -17.83
CA GLY A 431 -8.92 -25.95 -17.24
C GLY A 431 -7.51 -25.35 -17.24
N CYS A 432 -7.38 -24.03 -17.39
CA CYS A 432 -6.10 -23.33 -17.30
C CYS A 432 -5.81 -22.88 -15.87
N ALA A 433 -4.57 -23.06 -15.42
CA ALA A 433 -4.08 -22.46 -14.19
C ALA A 433 -3.71 -20.99 -14.42
N VAL A 434 -4.13 -20.12 -13.51
CA VAL A 434 -3.85 -18.68 -13.54
C VAL A 434 -2.93 -18.32 -12.38
N PHE A 435 -1.95 -17.46 -12.65
CA PHE A 435 -1.06 -16.86 -11.64
C PHE A 435 -1.16 -15.34 -11.77
N VAL A 436 -1.38 -14.62 -10.68
CA VAL A 436 -1.28 -13.14 -10.68
C VAL A 436 0.18 -12.75 -10.42
N THR A 437 1.03 -12.79 -11.45
CA THR A 437 2.46 -12.50 -11.29
C THR A 437 2.76 -11.03 -11.06
N GLU A 438 1.78 -10.15 -11.27
CA GLU A 438 1.86 -8.75 -10.91
C GLU A 438 0.48 -8.19 -10.54
N TRP A 439 0.39 -7.47 -9.42
CA TRP A 439 -0.74 -6.61 -9.13
C TRP A 439 -0.36 -5.39 -8.30
N GLY A 440 -1.02 -4.25 -8.51
CA GLY A 440 -0.78 -3.02 -7.76
C GLY A 440 -2.00 -2.53 -6.99
N THR A 441 -1.75 -1.87 -5.85
CA THR A 441 -2.80 -1.15 -5.10
C THR A 441 -3.22 0.16 -5.78
N SER A 442 -2.46 0.61 -6.79
CA SER A 442 -2.63 1.90 -7.46
C SER A 442 -3.53 1.84 -8.69
N ALA A 443 -3.61 2.93 -9.45
CA ALA A 443 -4.04 2.88 -10.84
C ALA A 443 -2.99 2.19 -11.72
N ALA A 444 -3.37 1.83 -12.96
CA ALA A 444 -2.57 1.04 -13.89
C ALA A 444 -1.26 1.69 -14.36
N ASP A 445 -1.03 2.97 -14.08
CA ASP A 445 0.25 3.65 -14.34
C ASP A 445 1.24 3.53 -13.17
N GLY A 446 0.94 2.69 -12.18
CA GLY A 446 1.73 2.52 -10.96
C GLY A 446 1.52 3.63 -9.93
N ASN A 447 0.64 4.61 -10.20
CA ASN A 447 0.45 5.80 -9.39
C ASN A 447 -1.04 6.18 -9.23
N ASN A 448 -1.30 7.46 -8.92
CA ASN A 448 -2.64 8.04 -8.78
C ASN A 448 -3.49 7.42 -7.67
N GLY A 449 -2.89 7.22 -6.50
CA GLY A 449 -3.59 6.85 -5.27
C GLY A 449 -3.43 5.38 -4.90
N VAL A 450 -3.91 5.04 -3.71
CA VAL A 450 -3.89 3.70 -3.12
C VAL A 450 -5.34 3.27 -2.88
N TYR A 451 -5.76 2.18 -3.51
CA TYR A 451 -7.14 1.72 -3.55
C TYR A 451 -7.32 0.49 -2.67
N ILE A 452 -7.22 0.69 -1.35
CA ILE A 452 -7.20 -0.37 -0.33
C ILE A 452 -8.45 -1.24 -0.37
N LYS A 453 -9.63 -0.64 -0.50
CA LYS A 453 -10.90 -1.37 -0.54
C LYS A 453 -10.92 -2.35 -1.71
N GLU A 454 -10.68 -1.86 -2.94
CA GLU A 454 -10.66 -2.68 -4.14
C GLU A 454 -9.54 -3.73 -4.11
N SER A 455 -8.38 -3.37 -3.54
CA SER A 455 -7.28 -4.31 -3.35
C SER A 455 -7.72 -5.47 -2.44
N GLY A 456 -8.38 -5.18 -1.32
CA GLY A 456 -8.92 -6.18 -0.41
C GLY A 456 -10.00 -7.07 -1.04
N GLU A 457 -10.85 -6.51 -1.90
CA GLU A 457 -11.83 -7.29 -2.68
C GLU A 457 -11.13 -8.30 -3.61
N TRP A 458 -10.11 -7.84 -4.34
CA TRP A 458 -9.29 -8.71 -5.19
C TRP A 458 -8.57 -9.81 -4.41
N LEU A 459 -7.91 -9.47 -3.29
CA LEU A 459 -7.19 -10.46 -2.48
C LEU A 459 -8.13 -11.54 -1.93
N LYS A 460 -9.31 -11.16 -1.41
CA LYS A 460 -10.33 -12.12 -0.96
C LYS A 460 -10.78 -13.04 -2.09
N TYR A 461 -11.02 -12.49 -3.29
CA TYR A 461 -11.38 -13.29 -4.44
C TYR A 461 -10.28 -14.28 -4.83
N LEU A 462 -9.03 -13.82 -4.98
CA LEU A 462 -7.90 -14.66 -5.36
C LEU A 462 -7.66 -15.77 -4.32
N SER A 463 -7.85 -15.48 -3.03
CA SER A 463 -7.78 -16.47 -1.95
C SER A 463 -8.83 -17.54 -2.08
N SER A 464 -10.09 -17.14 -2.32
CA SER A 464 -11.19 -18.09 -2.54
C SER A 464 -10.94 -19.03 -3.73
N LYS A 465 -10.07 -18.61 -4.65
CA LYS A 465 -9.65 -19.40 -5.82
C LYS A 465 -8.28 -20.05 -5.63
N GLN A 466 -7.59 -19.83 -4.50
CA GLN A 466 -6.23 -20.28 -4.24
C GLN A 466 -5.26 -19.91 -5.39
N ILE A 467 -5.35 -18.67 -5.85
CA ILE A 467 -4.51 -18.13 -6.92
C ILE A 467 -3.32 -17.40 -6.29
N SER A 468 -2.12 -17.79 -6.71
CA SER A 468 -0.86 -17.15 -6.29
C SER A 468 -0.78 -15.72 -6.82
N ARG A 469 -0.15 -14.82 -6.06
CA ARG A 469 -0.20 -13.37 -6.29
C ARG A 469 1.05 -12.63 -5.83
N ILE A 470 1.59 -11.76 -6.68
CA ILE A 470 2.79 -10.98 -6.39
C ILE A 470 2.51 -9.49 -6.52
N ASN A 471 2.77 -8.72 -5.47
CA ASN A 471 2.52 -7.28 -5.50
C ASN A 471 3.65 -6.50 -6.20
N TRP A 472 3.26 -5.47 -6.96
CA TRP A 472 4.11 -4.42 -7.51
C TRP A 472 4.04 -3.16 -6.61
N SER A 473 5.16 -2.62 -6.09
CA SER A 473 6.53 -3.17 -6.13
C SER A 473 7.38 -2.82 -4.91
N LEU A 474 8.38 -3.65 -4.63
CA LEU A 474 9.40 -3.36 -3.62
C LEU A 474 10.43 -2.38 -4.18
N SER A 475 10.17 -1.10 -3.94
CA SER A 475 11.07 0.03 -4.22
C SER A 475 10.68 1.22 -3.35
N ASN A 476 11.53 2.26 -3.35
CA ASN A 476 11.23 3.57 -2.77
C ASN A 476 10.96 4.63 -3.84
N LYS A 477 10.48 4.22 -5.03
CA LYS A 477 10.06 5.18 -6.06
C LYS A 477 8.95 6.05 -5.50
N ASN A 478 8.96 7.34 -5.84
CA ASN A 478 7.90 8.25 -5.42
C ASN A 478 6.64 8.06 -6.28
N GLU A 479 5.95 6.94 -6.07
CA GLU A 479 4.70 6.57 -6.71
C GLU A 479 3.82 5.75 -5.76
N SER A 480 2.52 5.72 -6.03
CA SER A 480 1.54 5.15 -5.09
C SER A 480 1.69 3.63 -4.89
N SER A 481 2.22 2.89 -5.86
CA SER A 481 2.40 1.42 -5.76
C SER A 481 3.71 0.99 -5.09
N ALA A 482 4.66 1.90 -4.86
CA ALA A 482 5.93 1.56 -4.24
C ALA A 482 5.71 1.20 -2.77
N ALA A 483 6.20 0.03 -2.33
CA ALA A 483 5.98 -0.48 -0.97
C ALA A 483 6.76 0.29 0.10
N VAL A 484 7.83 0.98 -0.26
CA VAL A 484 8.73 1.67 0.68
C VAL A 484 8.64 3.18 0.46
N LEU A 485 8.66 3.96 1.54
CA LEU A 485 8.64 5.42 1.46
C LEU A 485 9.87 5.96 0.72
N PRO A 486 9.76 7.05 -0.06
CA PRO A 486 10.88 7.61 -0.81
C PRO A 486 12.12 8.00 0.03
N SER A 487 11.93 8.28 1.32
CA SER A 487 13.00 8.63 2.25
C SER A 487 13.72 7.42 2.85
N ALA A 488 13.16 6.23 2.73
CA ALA A 488 13.66 5.04 3.39
C ALA A 488 14.72 4.30 2.56
N SER A 489 15.59 3.57 3.26
CA SER A 489 16.72 2.84 2.68
C SER A 489 16.41 1.36 2.58
N ALA A 490 16.85 0.75 1.47
CA ALA A 490 16.78 -0.69 1.22
C ALA A 490 17.61 -1.55 2.18
N GLU A 491 18.41 -0.96 3.06
CA GLU A 491 19.29 -1.69 3.99
C GLU A 491 18.74 -1.78 5.41
N ASN A 492 17.73 -0.97 5.76
CA ASN A 492 17.25 -0.89 7.14
C ASN A 492 15.78 -0.44 7.31
N PHE A 493 14.96 -0.45 6.26
CA PHE A 493 13.55 -0.04 6.38
C PHE A 493 12.78 -0.93 7.37
N SER A 494 12.05 -0.26 8.26
CA SER A 494 11.13 -0.84 9.23
C SER A 494 9.69 -0.83 8.70
N TYR A 495 8.71 -1.22 9.53
CA TYR A 495 7.30 -1.10 9.16
C TYR A 495 6.88 0.36 8.93
N GLU A 496 7.38 1.29 9.76
CA GLU A 496 7.11 2.72 9.65
C GLU A 496 7.62 3.34 8.34
N ASP A 497 8.63 2.71 7.76
CA ASP A 497 9.24 3.11 6.50
C ASP A 497 8.47 2.58 5.27
N LEU A 498 7.41 1.79 5.47
CA LEU A 498 6.53 1.34 4.40
C LEU A 498 5.56 2.44 4.00
N SER A 499 5.24 2.52 2.71
CA SER A 499 4.17 3.38 2.21
C SER A 499 2.80 2.84 2.60
N GLU A 500 1.73 3.59 2.35
CA GLU A 500 0.35 3.10 2.52
C GLU A 500 0.09 1.80 1.74
N SER A 501 0.61 1.71 0.51
CA SER A 501 0.58 0.48 -0.29
C SER A 501 1.36 -0.65 0.37
N GLY A 502 2.59 -0.36 0.80
CA GLY A 502 3.46 -1.35 1.43
C GLY A 502 2.88 -1.91 2.72
N LYS A 503 2.33 -1.07 3.59
CA LYS A 503 1.68 -1.51 4.83
C LYS A 503 0.54 -2.47 4.54
N PHE A 504 -0.36 -2.09 3.64
CA PHE A 504 -1.47 -2.96 3.24
C PHE A 504 -1.00 -4.32 2.70
N VAL A 505 0.01 -4.33 1.83
CA VAL A 505 0.52 -5.55 1.21
C VAL A 505 1.24 -6.43 2.24
N PHE A 506 2.08 -5.86 3.09
CA PHE A 506 2.81 -6.60 4.11
C PHE A 506 1.86 -7.18 5.15
N ASP A 507 0.81 -6.44 5.53
CA ASP A 507 -0.26 -6.92 6.40
C ASP A 507 -1.11 -8.02 5.73
N SER A 508 -1.08 -8.15 4.39
CA SER A 508 -1.90 -9.11 3.67
C SER A 508 -1.29 -10.52 3.61
N PHE A 509 0.03 -10.64 3.75
CA PHE A 509 0.72 -11.93 3.64
C PHE A 509 0.26 -12.91 4.72
N GLY A 510 -0.17 -14.11 4.31
CA GLY A 510 -0.65 -15.15 5.24
C GLY A 510 -2.00 -14.87 5.91
N ASN A 511 -2.59 -13.69 5.69
CA ASN A 511 -3.86 -13.26 6.31
C ASN A 511 -5.08 -13.45 5.40
N TYR A 512 -4.89 -13.95 4.18
CA TYR A 512 -5.94 -14.11 3.16
C TYR A 512 -6.10 -15.52 2.63
#